data_AF-R9AMT6-F1
#
_entry.id   AF-R9AMT6-F1
#
_cell.length_a   1.000
_cell.length_b   1.000
_cell.length_c   1.000
_cell.angle_alpha   90.00
_cell.angle_beta   90.00
_cell.angle_gamma   90.00
#
_symmetry.space_group_name_H-M   'P 1'
#
loop_
_entity.id
_entity.type
_entity.pdbx_description
1 polymer ?
#
loop_
_entity_poly.entity_id
_entity_poly.type
_entity_poly.pdbx_seq_one_letter_code
_entity_poly.pdbx_strand_id
1 'polypeptide(L)'
;MKKMLIGCGLMVLTGLSSSAWAGKDDHVLVQEAAKNVVTVSQVAKLADETGVTLTGQISKHLQSDHYEFKDSSGTISVEIDDDIWRQAGLKVGDHVRLVGEVDTHRYKPTDIEVIKIEKYAHR
;
A
#
# COMPACT_ATOMS: atom_id res chain seq x y z
N MET A 1 28.81 -27.67 52.79
CA MET A 1 29.74 -27.49 51.66
C MET A 1 29.87 -28.80 50.90
N LYS A 2 29.29 -28.89 49.70
CA LYS A 2 29.67 -29.83 48.64
C LYS A 2 29.01 -29.32 47.36
N LYS A 3 29.85 -28.85 46.44
CA LYS A 3 29.48 -28.29 45.15
C LYS A 3 29.26 -29.46 44.19
N MET A 4 28.17 -29.45 43.43
CA MET A 4 28.04 -30.20 42.19
C MET A 4 27.48 -29.26 41.13
N LEU A 5 28.28 -29.07 40.07
CA LEU A 5 27.95 -28.35 38.85
C LEU A 5 27.43 -29.35 37.82
N ILE A 6 26.78 -28.78 36.79
CA ILE A 6 26.53 -29.27 35.43
C ILE A 6 25.21 -30.00 35.21
N GLY A 7 24.34 -29.35 34.44
CA GLY A 7 23.22 -29.98 33.73
C GLY A 7 22.71 -29.04 32.64
N CYS A 8 23.03 -29.36 31.38
CA CYS A 8 22.70 -28.65 30.15
C CYS A 8 21.19 -28.40 29.95
N GLY A 9 20.87 -27.22 29.41
CA GLY A 9 20.03 -27.07 28.21
C GLY A 9 18.54 -27.36 28.33
N LEU A 10 17.73 -26.30 28.25
CA LEU A 10 16.75 -26.21 27.16
C LEU A 10 16.49 -24.74 26.85
N MET A 11 17.08 -24.28 25.75
CA MET A 11 16.67 -23.08 25.03
C MET A 11 15.20 -23.30 24.63
N VAL A 12 14.27 -22.52 25.19
CA VAL A 12 12.91 -22.47 24.64
C VAL A 12 13.03 -21.71 23.32
N LEU A 13 12.88 -22.49 22.24
CA LEU A 13 12.93 -22.04 20.85
C LEU A 13 11.99 -20.85 20.64
N THR A 14 12.58 -19.78 20.15
CA THR A 14 11.94 -18.59 19.58
C THR A 14 11.03 -18.96 18.42
N GLY A 15 9.85 -18.33 18.39
CA GLY A 15 9.21 -17.85 17.16
C GLY A 15 8.59 -18.91 16.26
N LEU A 16 7.37 -19.34 16.57
CA LEU A 16 6.43 -19.73 15.53
C LEU A 16 5.78 -18.45 15.00
N SER A 17 6.50 -17.71 14.15
CA SER A 17 5.85 -16.74 13.28
C SER A 17 5.15 -17.55 12.20
N SER A 18 3.84 -17.74 12.37
CA SER A 18 2.97 -18.31 11.36
C SER A 18 3.15 -17.52 10.06
N SER A 19 3.69 -18.14 9.02
CA SER A 19 3.55 -17.63 7.65
C SER A 19 2.08 -17.78 7.26
N ALA A 20 1.27 -16.80 7.68
CA ALA A 20 -0.07 -16.62 7.15
C ALA A 20 0.07 -16.24 5.68
N TRP A 21 -0.74 -16.87 4.83
CA TRP A 21 -0.90 -16.55 3.41
C TRP A 21 -1.74 -15.26 3.29
N ALA A 22 -1.31 -14.22 3.96
CA ALA A 22 -1.85 -12.88 3.90
C ALA A 22 -0.78 -12.01 3.22
N GLY A 23 -1.19 -11.05 2.41
CA GLY A 23 -0.29 -10.11 1.72
C GLY A 23 0.61 -9.35 2.70
N LYS A 24 1.44 -8.44 2.18
CA LYS A 24 2.31 -7.63 3.04
C LYS A 24 1.49 -6.82 4.04
N ASP A 25 1.97 -6.73 5.27
CA ASP A 25 1.35 -5.85 6.26
C ASP A 25 1.42 -4.37 5.79
N ASP A 26 0.36 -3.58 6.01
CA ASP A 26 0.27 -2.16 5.64
C ASP A 26 1.49 -1.35 6.09
N HIS A 27 2.02 -1.64 7.28
CA HIS A 27 3.17 -0.92 7.81
C HIS A 27 4.42 -1.13 6.93
N VAL A 28 4.60 -2.32 6.35
CA VAL A 28 5.70 -2.62 5.42
C VAL A 28 5.48 -1.89 4.11
N LEU A 29 4.25 -1.94 3.58
CA LEU A 29 3.87 -1.26 2.33
C LEU A 29 4.09 0.25 2.42
N VAL A 30 3.72 0.87 3.54
CA VAL A 30 3.94 2.30 3.77
C VAL A 30 5.44 2.66 3.82
N GLN A 31 6.28 1.81 4.42
CA GLN A 31 7.74 2.03 4.45
C GLN A 31 8.39 1.84 3.07
N GLU A 32 7.89 0.88 2.29
CA GLU A 32 8.29 0.66 0.90
C GLU A 32 7.88 1.85 0.02
N ALA A 33 6.61 2.26 0.10
CA ALA A 33 6.05 3.38 -0.63
C ALA A 33 6.79 4.71 -0.38
N ALA A 34 7.32 4.92 0.82
CA ALA A 34 8.12 6.10 1.15
C ALA A 34 9.40 6.22 0.32
N LYS A 35 9.91 5.10 -0.22
CA LYS A 35 11.08 5.05 -1.11
C LYS A 35 10.70 4.97 -2.59
N ASN A 36 9.45 4.63 -2.88
CA ASN A 36 8.92 4.38 -4.21
C ASN A 36 7.93 5.48 -4.63
N VAL A 37 8.43 6.70 -4.82
CA VAL A 37 7.65 7.79 -5.43
C VAL A 37 7.75 7.66 -6.95
N VAL A 38 6.64 7.34 -7.60
CA VAL A 38 6.61 6.98 -9.03
C VAL A 38 5.51 7.71 -9.78
N THR A 39 5.51 7.61 -11.11
CA THR A 39 4.42 8.07 -11.97
C THR A 39 3.51 6.92 -12.36
N VAL A 40 2.28 7.22 -12.80
CA VAL A 40 1.32 6.22 -13.27
C VAL A 40 1.91 5.33 -14.37
N SER A 41 2.65 5.90 -15.33
CA SER A 41 3.28 5.13 -16.41
C SER A 41 4.38 4.16 -15.94
N GLN A 42 4.90 4.33 -14.73
CA GLN A 42 5.90 3.44 -14.12
C GLN A 42 5.23 2.27 -13.39
N VAL A 43 4.00 2.43 -12.90
CA VAL A 43 3.27 1.40 -12.14
C VAL A 43 3.17 0.08 -12.90
N ALA A 44 2.88 0.12 -14.20
CA ALA A 44 2.74 -1.08 -15.03
C ALA A 44 4.02 -1.94 -15.15
N LYS A 45 5.17 -1.46 -14.63
CA LYS A 45 6.45 -2.17 -14.62
C LYS A 45 6.82 -2.71 -13.25
N LEU A 46 6.03 -2.39 -12.22
CA LEU A 46 6.27 -2.82 -10.85
C LEU A 46 5.68 -4.21 -10.64
N ALA A 47 6.23 -4.92 -9.65
CA ALA A 47 5.71 -6.21 -9.26
C ALA A 47 4.41 -6.03 -8.47
N ASP A 48 3.62 -7.09 -8.42
CA ASP A 48 2.54 -7.25 -7.46
C ASP A 48 3.01 -6.97 -6.03
N GLU A 49 2.09 -6.52 -5.19
CA GLU A 49 2.33 -6.17 -3.79
C GLU A 49 3.38 -5.08 -3.56
N THR A 50 3.72 -4.26 -4.58
CA THR A 50 4.72 -3.20 -4.42
C THR A 50 4.09 -1.95 -3.80
N GLY A 51 4.60 -1.50 -2.65
CA GLY A 51 4.20 -0.22 -2.06
C GLY A 51 4.67 0.98 -2.90
N VAL A 52 3.77 1.91 -3.23
CA VAL A 52 4.02 3.10 -4.06
C VAL A 52 3.43 4.37 -3.48
N THR A 53 4.07 5.50 -3.76
CA THR A 53 3.50 6.84 -3.57
C THR A 53 3.26 7.49 -4.93
N LEU A 54 2.02 7.91 -5.18
CA LEU A 54 1.63 8.65 -6.39
C LEU A 54 1.14 10.05 -6.02
N THR A 55 1.35 11.02 -6.91
CA THR A 55 0.83 12.39 -6.78
C THR A 55 0.14 12.81 -8.06
N GLY A 56 -1.10 13.29 -7.94
CA GLY A 56 -1.97 13.53 -9.10
C GLY A 56 -3.34 14.02 -8.67
N GLN A 57 -4.37 13.64 -9.43
CA GLN A 57 -5.75 14.08 -9.25
C GLN A 57 -6.71 12.89 -9.29
N ILE A 58 -7.71 12.88 -8.42
CA ILE A 58 -8.87 11.99 -8.58
C ILE A 58 -9.78 12.58 -9.65
N SER A 59 -9.74 12.07 -10.88
CA SER A 59 -10.43 12.65 -12.03
C SER A 59 -11.88 12.22 -12.16
N LYS A 60 -12.23 11.03 -11.66
CA LYS A 60 -13.58 10.46 -11.81
C LYS A 60 -13.91 9.45 -10.71
N HIS A 61 -15.19 9.35 -10.34
CA HIS A 61 -15.73 8.20 -9.62
C HIS A 61 -16.26 7.18 -10.63
N LEU A 62 -15.83 5.92 -10.52
CA LEU A 62 -16.17 4.87 -11.47
C LEU A 62 -17.39 4.08 -11.01
N GLN A 63 -17.25 3.38 -9.88
CA GLN A 63 -18.28 2.56 -9.22
C GLN A 63 -17.78 2.15 -7.84
N SER A 64 -18.67 1.93 -6.86
CA SER A 64 -18.28 1.54 -5.49
C SER A 64 -17.07 2.34 -4.98
N ASP A 65 -16.01 1.64 -4.57
CA ASP A 65 -14.76 2.19 -4.03
C ASP A 65 -13.72 2.45 -5.13
N HIS A 66 -14.10 2.31 -6.41
CA HIS A 66 -13.20 2.53 -7.54
C HIS A 66 -13.28 3.97 -8.08
N TYR A 67 -12.12 4.57 -8.23
CA TYR A 67 -11.92 5.92 -8.77
C TYR A 67 -10.88 5.91 -9.88
N GLU A 68 -10.92 6.92 -10.75
CA GLU A 68 -9.85 7.18 -11.69
C GLU A 68 -8.87 8.17 -11.06
N PHE A 69 -7.60 7.76 -10.98
CA PHE A 69 -6.48 8.63 -10.65
C PHE A 69 -5.73 9.02 -11.93
N LYS A 70 -5.29 10.27 -11.99
CA LYS A 70 -4.55 10.82 -13.13
C LYS A 70 -3.33 11.61 -12.68
N ASP A 71 -2.22 11.39 -13.36
CA ASP A 71 -1.07 12.30 -13.34
C ASP A 71 -0.70 12.76 -14.76
N SER A 72 0.47 13.40 -14.95
CA SER A 72 0.93 13.85 -16.27
C SER A 72 1.33 12.71 -17.21
N SER A 73 1.54 11.51 -16.68
CA SER A 73 2.03 10.34 -17.39
C SER A 73 0.92 9.38 -17.83
N GLY A 74 -0.26 9.45 -17.20
CA GLY A 74 -1.40 8.63 -17.59
C GLY A 74 -2.53 8.62 -16.56
N THR A 75 -3.43 7.64 -16.71
CA THR A 75 -4.52 7.35 -15.79
C THR A 75 -4.45 5.90 -15.32
N ILE A 76 -4.94 5.65 -14.11
CA ILE A 76 -5.05 4.30 -13.52
C ILE A 76 -6.28 4.24 -12.62
N SER A 77 -6.85 3.04 -12.47
CA SER A 77 -7.90 2.79 -11.48
C SER A 77 -7.28 2.70 -10.10
N VAL A 78 -7.94 3.27 -9.10
CA VAL A 78 -7.55 3.15 -7.69
C VAL A 78 -8.77 2.70 -6.89
N GLU A 79 -8.55 1.77 -5.96
CA GLU A 79 -9.54 1.31 -5.00
C GLU A 79 -9.31 2.10 -3.70
N ILE A 80 -10.28 2.92 -3.31
CA ILE A 80 -10.22 3.78 -2.12
C ILE A 80 -11.41 3.43 -1.24
N ASP A 81 -11.14 2.76 -0.13
CA ASP A 81 -12.19 2.42 0.82
C ASP A 81 -12.96 3.65 1.29
N ASP A 82 -14.24 3.41 1.50
CA ASP A 82 -15.26 4.39 1.82
C ASP A 82 -14.93 5.23 3.09
N ASP A 83 -14.26 4.62 4.07
CA ASP A 83 -13.79 5.29 5.30
C ASP A 83 -12.54 6.16 5.05
N ILE A 84 -11.58 5.67 4.27
CA ILE A 84 -10.41 6.43 3.80
C ILE A 84 -10.87 7.67 3.03
N TRP A 85 -11.81 7.51 2.09
CA TRP A 85 -12.35 8.59 1.30
C TRP A 85 -13.01 9.68 2.17
N ARG A 86 -13.90 9.27 3.08
CA ARG A 86 -14.59 10.19 3.99
C ARG A 86 -13.64 10.90 4.93
N GLN A 87 -12.68 10.18 5.50
CA GLN A 87 -11.70 10.75 6.43
C GLN A 87 -10.80 11.79 5.75
N ALA A 88 -10.44 11.56 4.49
CA ALA A 88 -9.64 12.50 3.71
C ALA A 88 -10.42 13.74 3.23
N GLY A 89 -11.76 13.73 3.32
CA GLY A 89 -12.62 14.86 2.93
C GLY A 89 -12.46 15.23 1.46
N LEU A 90 -12.22 14.23 0.61
CA LEU A 90 -11.95 14.40 -0.82
C LEU A 90 -13.23 14.62 -1.62
N LYS A 91 -13.06 15.25 -2.78
CA LYS A 91 -14.04 15.27 -3.87
C LYS A 91 -13.32 14.95 -5.17
N VAL A 92 -14.09 14.46 -6.16
CA VAL A 92 -13.61 14.36 -7.54
C VAL A 92 -13.12 15.75 -7.99
N GLY A 93 -11.93 15.77 -8.59
CA GLY A 93 -11.20 16.97 -8.99
C GLY A 93 -10.13 17.42 -7.99
N ASP A 94 -10.09 16.87 -6.78
CA ASP A 94 -9.02 17.21 -5.82
C ASP A 94 -7.68 16.63 -6.27
N HIS A 95 -6.63 17.43 -6.09
CA HIS A 95 -5.25 16.96 -6.19
C HIS A 95 -4.86 16.27 -4.88
N VAL A 96 -4.19 15.14 -4.99
CA VAL A 96 -3.93 14.22 -3.89
C VAL A 96 -2.52 13.64 -3.98
N ARG A 97 -2.02 13.26 -2.81
CA ARG A 97 -0.91 12.32 -2.68
C ARG A 97 -1.48 11.07 -2.05
N LEU A 98 -1.30 9.94 -2.71
CA LEU A 98 -1.76 8.64 -2.22
C LEU A 98 -0.58 7.70 -2.03
N VAL A 99 -0.72 6.84 -1.03
CA VAL A 99 0.13 5.69 -0.73
C VAL A 99 -0.75 4.46 -0.90
N GLY A 100 -0.26 3.50 -1.66
CA GLY A 100 -1.00 2.27 -1.94
C GLY A 100 -0.12 1.14 -2.41
N GLU A 101 -0.76 0.02 -2.66
CA GLU A 101 -0.17 -1.22 -3.15
C GLU A 101 -0.49 -1.41 -4.63
N VAL A 102 0.50 -1.84 -5.42
CA VAL A 102 0.26 -2.28 -6.81
C VAL A 102 -0.42 -3.64 -6.78
N ASP A 103 -1.65 -3.71 -7.29
CA ASP A 103 -2.42 -4.96 -7.36
C ASP A 103 -2.57 -5.40 -8.83
N THR A 104 -1.99 -6.56 -9.14
CA THR A 104 -1.94 -7.12 -10.49
C THR A 104 -2.86 -8.33 -10.61
N HIS A 105 -3.59 -8.37 -11.72
CA HIS A 105 -4.63 -9.36 -11.91
C HIS A 105 -4.42 -10.19 -13.16
N ARG A 106 -4.92 -11.42 -13.11
CA ARG A 106 -4.86 -12.32 -14.27
C ARG A 106 -5.78 -11.89 -15.43
N TYR A 107 -6.89 -11.22 -15.12
CA TYR A 107 -7.96 -10.92 -16.08
C TYR A 107 -8.47 -9.46 -16.05
N LYS A 108 -8.11 -8.66 -15.03
CA LYS A 108 -8.39 -7.21 -14.98
C LYS A 108 -7.08 -6.43 -15.13
N PRO A 109 -7.14 -5.14 -15.53
CA PRO A 109 -5.96 -4.27 -15.50
C PRO A 109 -5.38 -4.14 -14.09
N THR A 110 -4.10 -3.77 -14.00
CA THR A 110 -3.48 -3.34 -12.75
C THR A 110 -4.17 -2.09 -12.21
N ASP A 111 -4.41 -2.08 -10.92
CA ASP A 111 -4.95 -0.97 -10.13
C ASP A 111 -4.07 -0.74 -8.89
N ILE A 112 -4.44 0.24 -8.08
CA ILE A 112 -3.79 0.54 -6.80
C ILE A 112 -4.81 0.39 -5.68
N GLU A 113 -4.54 -0.47 -4.71
CA GLU A 113 -5.26 -0.50 -3.44
C GLU A 113 -4.72 0.60 -2.52
N VAL A 114 -5.56 1.56 -2.14
CA VAL A 114 -5.12 2.76 -1.44
C VAL A 114 -5.14 2.56 0.07
N ILE A 115 -3.95 2.62 0.68
CA ILE A 115 -3.76 2.52 2.13
C ILE A 115 -3.94 3.89 2.80
N LYS A 116 -3.48 4.96 2.14
CA LYS A 116 -3.59 6.32 2.68
C LYS A 116 -3.68 7.34 1.57
N ILE A 117 -4.53 8.34 1.73
CA ILE A 117 -4.66 9.45 0.80
C ILE A 117 -4.86 10.77 1.55
N GLU A 118 -4.29 11.84 1.00
CA GLU A 118 -4.44 13.20 1.53
C GLU A 118 -4.52 14.22 0.41
N LYS A 119 -5.20 15.35 0.66
CA LYS A 119 -5.17 16.48 -0.26
C LYS A 119 -3.76 17.01 -0.43
N TYR A 120 -3.37 17.20 -1.67
CA TYR A 120 -2.09 17.75 -2.06
C TYR A 120 -2.30 19.07 -2.78
N ALA A 121 -2.35 20.15 -2.00
CA ALA A 121 -2.38 21.49 -2.56
C ALA A 121 -0.95 21.92 -2.93
N HIS A 122 -0.74 22.37 -4.16
CA HIS A 122 0.45 23.14 -4.50
C HIS A 122 0.48 24.39 -3.61
N ARG A 123 1.47 24.47 -2.72
CA ARG A 123 1.86 25.73 -2.09
C ARG A 123 2.81 26.47 -3.01
#